data_AF-A7XAD9-F1
#
_entry.id   AF-A7XAD9-F1
#
_cell.length_a   1.000
_cell.length_b   1.000
_cell.length_c   1.000
_cell.angle_alpha   90.00
_cell.angle_beta   90.00
_cell.angle_gamma   90.00
#
_symmetry.space_group_name_H-M   'P 1'
#
loop_
_entity.id
_entity.type
_entity.pdbx_description
1 polymer ?
#
loop_
_entity_poly.entity_id
_entity_poly.type
_entity_poly.pdbx_seq_one_letter_code
_entity_poly.pdbx_strand_id
1 'polypeptide(L)'
;HIEEYFHNRMGEDFAEFGRVYQDYCEAMSTLSLGIMELLGMSLGVSREHFREFFNENDSIMRLNYYPPCQKPDLTLGTGPHCDPTSLTILHQDQVGGLQVFVDNEWRSISPNFDAFVVNIGDTFMALSNGIYKSCLHRAVVNSQTPRKSLAFFLCPKNDKMV
;
A
#
# COMPACT_ATOMS: atom_id res chain seq x y z
N HIS A 1 -18.31 -9.06 -0.50
CA HIS A 1 -17.98 -7.66 -0.12
C HIS A 1 -17.23 -7.61 1.21
N ILE A 2 -16.50 -6.54 1.52
CA ILE A 2 -15.70 -6.40 2.76
C ILE A 2 -16.64 -6.38 3.97
N GLU A 3 -17.76 -5.65 3.90
CA GLU A 3 -18.76 -5.62 4.98
C GLU A 3 -19.27 -7.03 5.32
N GLU A 4 -19.66 -7.81 4.30
CA GLU A 4 -20.09 -9.20 4.49
C GLU A 4 -19.00 -10.07 5.10
N TYR A 5 -17.72 -9.87 4.72
CA TYR A 5 -16.61 -10.60 5.32
C TYR A 5 -16.54 -10.33 6.83
N PHE A 6 -16.60 -9.06 7.24
CA PHE A 6 -16.58 -8.70 8.66
C PHE A 6 -17.79 -9.25 9.40
N HIS A 7 -19.00 -9.07 8.86
CA HIS A 7 -20.22 -9.63 9.45
C HIS A 7 -20.10 -11.15 9.64
N ASN A 8 -19.70 -11.88 8.59
CA ASN A 8 -19.66 -13.34 8.61
C ASN A 8 -18.52 -13.93 9.44
N ARG A 9 -17.41 -13.21 9.61
CA ARG A 9 -16.21 -13.70 10.32
C ARG A 9 -16.09 -13.18 11.75
N MET A 10 -16.54 -11.96 12.01
CA MET A 10 -16.35 -11.26 13.28
C MET A 10 -17.67 -11.05 14.04
N GLY A 11 -18.82 -11.18 13.36
CA GLY A 11 -20.15 -11.02 13.94
C GLY A 11 -20.75 -9.63 13.68
N GLU A 12 -22.03 -9.48 14.03
CA GLU A 12 -22.84 -8.28 13.79
C GLU A 12 -22.27 -7.03 14.48
N ASP A 13 -21.63 -7.20 15.65
CA ASP A 13 -20.97 -6.11 16.39
C ASP A 13 -19.86 -5.40 15.59
N PHE A 14 -19.36 -6.03 14.52
CA PHE A 14 -18.32 -5.48 13.64
C PHE A 14 -18.87 -4.98 12.30
N ALA A 15 -20.19 -4.89 12.12
CA ALA A 15 -20.79 -4.40 10.88
C ALA A 15 -20.33 -2.97 10.53
N GLU A 16 -20.20 -2.10 11.53
CA GLU A 16 -19.67 -0.74 11.32
C GLU A 16 -18.22 -0.75 10.84
N PHE A 17 -17.35 -1.60 11.41
CA PHE A 17 -15.99 -1.79 10.93
C PHE A 17 -15.97 -2.26 9.47
N GLY A 18 -16.85 -3.20 9.13
CA GLY A 18 -17.02 -3.69 7.77
C GLY A 18 -17.34 -2.58 6.76
N ARG A 19 -18.28 -1.69 7.12
CA ARG A 19 -18.63 -0.52 6.28
C ARG A 19 -17.48 0.45 6.12
N VAL A 20 -16.83 0.84 7.23
CA VAL A 20 -15.70 1.77 7.19
C VAL A 20 -14.56 1.25 6.30
N TYR A 21 -14.24 -0.04 6.39
CA TYR A 21 -13.20 -0.63 5.54
C TYR A 21 -13.64 -0.82 4.09
N GLN A 22 -14.92 -1.07 3.83
CA GLN A 22 -15.48 -1.07 2.47
C GLN A 22 -15.30 0.31 1.82
N ASP A 23 -15.77 1.37 2.50
CA ASP A 23 -15.67 2.76 2.03
C ASP A 23 -14.21 3.17 1.82
N TYR A 24 -13.33 2.80 2.76
CA TYR A 24 -11.89 3.08 2.64
C TYR A 24 -11.28 2.41 1.41
N CYS A 25 -11.56 1.12 1.18
CA CYS A 25 -11.05 0.41 0.01
C CYS A 25 -11.58 0.96 -1.30
N GLU A 26 -12.85 1.38 -1.36
CA GLU A 26 -13.42 2.04 -2.55
C GLU A 26 -12.76 3.39 -2.84
N ALA A 27 -12.52 4.19 -1.80
CA ALA A 27 -11.80 5.44 -1.90
C ALA A 27 -10.34 5.23 -2.37
N MET A 28 -9.63 4.25 -1.80
CA MET A 28 -8.26 3.91 -2.21
C MET A 28 -8.20 3.36 -3.63
N SER A 29 -9.17 2.54 -4.04
CA SER A 29 -9.30 2.07 -5.43
C SER A 29 -9.46 3.25 -6.38
N THR A 30 -10.40 4.16 -6.08
CA THR A 30 -10.62 5.38 -6.88
C THR A 30 -9.37 6.25 -6.98
N LEU A 31 -8.70 6.49 -5.85
CA LEU A 31 -7.44 7.25 -5.80
C LEU A 31 -6.35 6.57 -6.64
N SER A 32 -6.21 5.25 -6.51
CA SER A 32 -5.21 4.47 -7.25
C SER A 32 -5.42 4.58 -8.76
N LEU A 33 -6.67 4.50 -9.25
CA LEU A 33 -6.98 4.67 -10.66
C LEU A 33 -6.59 6.06 -11.17
N GLY A 34 -6.84 7.11 -10.38
CA GLY A 34 -6.40 8.47 -10.70
C GLY A 34 -4.87 8.60 -10.77
N ILE A 35 -4.13 7.93 -9.88
CA ILE A 35 -2.67 7.88 -9.93
C ILE A 35 -2.20 7.15 -11.20
N MET A 36 -2.83 6.02 -11.56
CA MET A 36 -2.46 5.26 -12.75
C MET A 36 -2.71 6.04 -14.05
N GLU A 37 -3.75 6.88 -14.12
CA GLU A 37 -3.94 7.82 -15.24
C GLU A 37 -2.73 8.75 -15.40
N LEU A 38 -2.29 9.38 -14.30
CA LEU A 38 -1.17 10.32 -14.30
C LEU A 38 0.14 9.63 -14.69
N LEU A 39 0.38 8.43 -14.17
CA LEU A 39 1.55 7.63 -14.53
C LEU A 39 1.51 7.24 -16.01
N GLY A 40 0.34 6.84 -16.55
CA GLY A 40 0.18 6.55 -17.97
C GLY A 40 0.47 7.76 -18.87
N MET A 41 -0.11 8.92 -18.54
CA MET A 41 0.13 10.15 -19.29
C MET A 41 1.61 10.52 -19.32
N SER A 42 2.33 10.35 -18.20
CA SER A 42 3.78 10.63 -18.14
C SER A 42 4.62 9.69 -19.01
N LEU A 43 4.13 8.48 -19.28
CA LEU A 43 4.75 7.49 -20.16
C LEU A 43 4.37 7.69 -21.63
N GLY A 44 3.53 8.68 -21.93
CA GLY A 44 3.06 8.97 -23.30
C GLY A 44 2.00 8.02 -23.83
N VAL A 45 1.35 7.23 -22.96
CA VAL A 45 0.17 6.43 -23.33
C VAL A 45 -1.11 7.23 -23.10
N SER A 46 -2.25 6.75 -23.61
CA SER A 46 -3.53 7.41 -23.35
C SER A 46 -3.83 7.45 -21.86
N ARG A 47 -4.54 8.50 -21.44
CA ARG A 47 -4.93 8.70 -20.04
C ARG A 47 -5.68 7.49 -19.48
N GLU A 48 -6.51 6.89 -20.32
CA GLU A 48 -7.38 5.77 -19.97
C GLU A 48 -6.63 4.43 -19.92
N HIS A 49 -5.44 4.33 -20.52
CA HIS A 49 -4.74 3.05 -20.72
C HIS A 49 -4.59 2.23 -19.44
N PHE A 50 -3.91 2.78 -18.43
CA PHE A 50 -3.75 2.07 -17.16
C PHE A 50 -5.01 2.14 -16.30
N ARG A 51 -5.82 3.20 -16.41
CA ARG A 51 -7.10 3.26 -15.70
C ARG A 51 -8.00 2.07 -16.04
N GLU A 52 -8.13 1.76 -17.33
CA GLU A 52 -8.91 0.63 -17.83
C GLU A 52 -8.25 -0.71 -17.50
N PHE A 53 -6.91 -0.79 -17.53
CA PHE A 53 -6.18 -1.99 -17.16
C PHE A 53 -6.44 -2.40 -15.71
N PHE A 54 -6.49 -1.42 -14.79
CA PHE A 54 -6.74 -1.61 -13.36
C PHE A 54 -8.21 -1.45 -12.94
N ASN A 55 -9.12 -1.26 -13.90
CA ASN A 55 -10.54 -1.15 -13.60
C ASN A 55 -11.06 -2.47 -13.00
N GLU A 56 -11.93 -2.36 -12.00
CA GLU A 56 -12.44 -3.51 -11.24
C GLU A 56 -11.31 -4.41 -10.69
N ASN A 57 -10.23 -3.79 -10.19
CA ASN A 57 -9.05 -4.44 -9.63
C ASN A 57 -9.35 -5.46 -8.52
N ASP A 58 -8.50 -6.49 -8.42
CA ASP A 58 -8.49 -7.48 -7.33
C ASP A 58 -7.51 -7.05 -6.20
N SER A 59 -7.66 -5.81 -5.74
CA SER A 59 -6.75 -5.20 -4.75
C SER A 59 -6.94 -5.73 -3.33
N ILE A 60 -5.89 -5.59 -2.53
CA ILE A 60 -5.86 -6.12 -1.15
C ILE A 60 -5.53 -4.98 -0.19
N MET A 61 -6.18 -4.97 0.97
CA MET A 61 -5.79 -4.10 2.09
C MET A 61 -5.16 -4.91 3.22
N ARG A 62 -4.05 -4.43 3.78
CA ARG A 62 -3.36 -5.02 4.92
C ARG A 62 -3.27 -4.01 6.06
N LEU A 63 -3.75 -4.42 7.24
CA LEU A 63 -3.56 -3.69 8.48
C LEU A 63 -2.32 -4.23 9.16
N ASN A 64 -1.35 -3.35 9.44
CA ASN A 64 -0.15 -3.72 10.18
C ASN A 64 -0.21 -3.12 11.59
N TYR A 65 0.03 -3.95 12.60
CA TYR A 65 0.22 -3.54 13.98
C TYR A 65 1.60 -3.99 14.45
N TYR A 66 2.43 -3.04 14.84
CA TYR A 66 3.78 -3.27 15.32
C TYR A 66 3.84 -2.93 16.81
N PRO A 67 3.87 -3.93 17.72
CA PRO A 67 3.96 -3.67 19.15
C PRO A 67 5.32 -3.08 19.55
N PRO A 68 5.42 -2.45 20.72
CA PRO A 68 6.69 -2.06 21.30
C PRO A 68 7.63 -3.26 21.41
N CYS A 69 8.86 -3.10 20.94
CA CYS A 69 9.89 -4.12 20.89
C CYS A 69 11.02 -3.80 21.88
N GLN A 70 11.39 -4.76 22.72
CA GLN A 70 12.47 -4.59 23.71
C GLN A 70 13.87 -4.48 23.08
N LYS A 71 14.04 -5.00 21.86
CA LYS A 71 15.32 -5.01 21.13
C LYS A 71 15.11 -4.47 19.71
N PRO A 72 14.77 -3.17 19.55
CA PRO A 72 14.39 -2.60 18.26
C PRO A 72 15.55 -2.58 17.27
N ASP A 73 16.80 -2.48 17.74
CA ASP A 73 18.00 -2.51 16.87
C ASP A 73 18.29 -3.91 16.28
N LEU A 74 17.66 -4.96 16.83
CA LEU A 74 17.82 -6.35 16.41
C LEU A 74 16.57 -6.93 15.75
N THR A 75 15.50 -6.12 15.62
CA THR A 75 14.19 -6.59 15.17
C THR A 75 13.64 -5.67 14.10
N LEU A 76 13.10 -6.25 13.03
CA LEU A 76 12.31 -5.53 12.05
C LEU A 76 10.84 -5.89 12.23
N GLY A 77 9.97 -4.90 12.06
CA GLY A 77 8.53 -5.14 11.99
C GLY A 77 8.17 -5.81 10.67
N THR A 78 8.76 -5.32 9.58
CA THR A 78 8.69 -5.95 8.26
C THR A 78 10.08 -5.88 7.64
N GLY A 79 10.58 -7.02 7.16
CA GLY A 79 11.91 -7.12 6.56
C GLY A 79 12.05 -6.31 5.25
N PRO A 80 13.28 -6.13 4.74
CA PRO A 80 13.51 -5.50 3.44
C PRO A 80 12.80 -6.27 2.32
N HIS A 81 11.96 -5.58 1.55
CA HIS A 81 11.25 -6.15 0.41
C HIS A 81 10.88 -5.07 -0.62
N CYS A 82 10.53 -5.52 -1.82
CA CYS A 82 9.77 -4.75 -2.79
C CYS A 82 8.32 -5.25 -2.78
N ASP A 83 7.37 -4.39 -3.13
CA ASP A 83 5.99 -4.83 -3.26
C ASP A 83 5.80 -5.54 -4.59
N PRO A 84 5.25 -6.77 -4.62
CA PRO A 84 5.03 -7.49 -5.88
C PRO A 84 3.90 -6.88 -6.72
N THR A 85 3.07 -6.02 -6.12
CA THR A 85 1.86 -5.45 -6.73
C THR A 85 2.18 -4.26 -7.65
N SER A 86 1.18 -3.53 -8.14
CA SER A 86 1.41 -2.42 -9.08
C SER A 86 1.73 -1.10 -8.37
N LEU A 87 0.91 -0.76 -7.37
CA LEU A 87 1.00 0.47 -6.61
C LEU A 87 0.60 0.17 -5.17
N THR A 88 1.30 0.77 -4.22
CA THR A 88 0.91 0.73 -2.80
C THR A 88 0.56 2.13 -2.33
N ILE A 89 -0.58 2.26 -1.66
CA ILE A 89 -0.99 3.48 -0.94
C ILE A 89 -0.98 3.16 0.55
N LEU A 90 -0.09 3.82 1.28
CA LEU A 90 0.12 3.60 2.70
C LEU A 90 -0.40 4.79 3.52
N HIS A 91 -1.35 4.49 4.38
CA HIS A 91 -1.78 5.35 5.48
C HIS A 91 -1.04 4.92 6.74
N GLN A 92 -0.32 5.84 7.39
CA GLN A 92 0.46 5.56 8.59
C GLN A 92 0.15 6.53 9.71
N ASP A 93 0.31 6.08 10.94
CA ASP A 93 0.24 6.94 12.12
C ASP A 93 1.47 7.87 12.24
N GLN A 94 1.54 8.62 13.34
CA GLN A 94 2.61 9.57 13.62
C GLN A 94 3.86 8.95 14.27
N VAL A 95 3.92 7.62 14.46
CA VAL A 95 5.04 6.96 15.13
C VAL A 95 6.25 6.81 14.20
N GLY A 96 6.01 6.73 12.89
CA GLY A 96 7.06 6.51 11.89
C GLY A 96 7.58 5.08 11.90
N GLY A 97 8.66 4.82 11.17
CA GLY A 97 9.29 3.49 11.08
C GLY A 97 9.36 2.91 9.67
N LEU A 98 8.64 3.49 8.70
CA LEU A 98 8.88 3.17 7.29
C LEU A 98 10.27 3.69 6.87
N GLN A 99 11.06 2.84 6.23
CA GLN A 99 12.33 3.23 5.61
C GLN A 99 12.40 2.72 4.18
N VAL A 100 12.96 3.54 3.29
CA VAL A 100 13.26 3.20 1.89
C VAL A 100 14.77 3.13 1.70
N PHE A 101 15.24 2.22 0.87
CA PHE A 101 16.66 2.11 0.52
C PHE A 101 16.95 2.90 -0.76
N VAL A 102 17.76 3.94 -0.64
CA VAL A 102 18.13 4.84 -1.74
C VAL A 102 19.57 5.32 -1.53
N ASP A 103 20.34 5.42 -2.62
CA ASP A 103 21.76 5.79 -2.58
C ASP A 103 22.61 4.92 -1.64
N ASN A 104 22.32 3.61 -1.61
CA ASN A 104 22.94 2.62 -0.72
C ASN A 104 22.71 2.87 0.79
N GLU A 105 21.70 3.66 1.15
CA GLU A 105 21.39 3.98 2.53
C GLU A 105 19.89 3.82 2.83
N TRP A 106 19.58 3.44 4.07
CA TRP A 106 18.20 3.43 4.57
C TRP A 106 17.79 4.83 5.00
N ARG A 107 16.76 5.37 4.35
CA ARG A 107 16.19 6.68 4.68
C ARG A 107 14.80 6.53 5.28
N SER A 108 14.57 7.17 6.42
CA SER A 108 13.26 7.20 7.06
C SER A 108 12.29 8.10 6.31
N ILE A 109 11.06 7.63 6.16
CA ILE A 109 9.95 8.44 5.67
C ILE A 109 9.24 9.07 6.87
N SER A 110 9.34 10.39 7.01
CA SER A 110 8.65 11.12 8.06
C SER A 110 7.14 10.99 7.91
N PRO A 111 6.40 10.61 8.97
CA PRO A 111 4.95 10.65 8.95
C PRO A 111 4.41 12.04 8.62
N ASN A 112 3.30 12.07 7.90
CA ASN A 112 2.49 13.25 7.70
C ASN A 112 1.03 12.82 7.84
N PHE A 113 0.30 13.46 8.76
CA PHE A 113 -1.09 13.12 9.04
C PHE A 113 -2.02 13.40 7.86
N ASP A 114 -1.68 14.40 7.05
CA ASP A 114 -2.51 14.87 5.93
C ASP A 114 -2.11 14.23 4.59
N ALA A 115 -1.27 13.19 4.60
CA ALA A 115 -0.76 12.58 3.38
C ALA A 115 -0.68 11.05 3.44
N PHE A 116 -0.84 10.44 2.26
CA PHE A 116 -0.49 9.05 2.03
C PHE A 116 0.93 8.95 1.47
N VAL A 117 1.62 7.85 1.79
CA VAL A 117 2.83 7.46 1.07
C VAL A 117 2.43 6.57 -0.09
N VAL A 118 2.95 6.86 -1.28
CA VAL A 118 2.69 6.07 -2.48
C VAL A 118 4.00 5.51 -3.00
N ASN A 119 4.06 4.21 -3.28
CA ASN A 119 5.21 3.58 -3.93
C ASN A 119 4.79 2.69 -5.10
N ILE A 120 5.69 2.61 -6.08
CA ILE A 120 5.58 1.69 -7.22
C ILE A 120 5.98 0.28 -6.75
N GLY A 121 5.27 -0.73 -7.24
CA GLY A 121 5.64 -2.13 -7.06
C GLY A 121 6.13 -2.80 -8.35
N ASP A 122 6.53 -4.05 -8.22
CA ASP A 122 7.21 -4.82 -9.27
C ASP A 122 6.35 -4.99 -10.53
N THR A 123 5.04 -5.15 -10.37
CA THR A 123 4.11 -5.31 -11.50
C THR A 123 4.12 -4.06 -12.39
N PHE A 124 4.04 -2.86 -11.81
CA PHE A 124 4.04 -1.63 -12.61
C PHE A 124 5.44 -1.26 -13.12
N MET A 125 6.49 -1.63 -12.39
CA MET A 125 7.84 -1.59 -12.93
C MET A 125 7.95 -2.44 -14.20
N ALA A 126 7.38 -3.64 -14.23
CA ALA A 126 7.36 -4.48 -15.44
C ALA A 126 6.53 -3.83 -16.57
N LEU A 127 5.30 -3.38 -16.30
CA LEU A 127 4.42 -2.73 -17.28
C LEU A 127 5.03 -1.46 -17.90
N SER A 128 5.82 -0.74 -17.12
CA SER A 128 6.53 0.47 -17.57
C SER A 128 7.90 0.18 -18.19
N ASN A 129 8.23 -1.09 -18.46
CA ASN A 129 9.53 -1.54 -18.96
C ASN A 129 10.72 -1.00 -18.13
N GLY A 130 10.53 -0.97 -16.81
CA GLY A 130 11.52 -0.51 -15.85
C GLY A 130 11.70 1.00 -15.77
N ILE A 131 10.87 1.82 -16.41
CA ILE A 131 10.96 3.29 -16.29
C ILE A 131 10.65 3.70 -14.85
N TYR A 132 9.53 3.22 -14.30
CA TYR A 132 9.23 3.37 -12.88
C TYR A 132 9.90 2.27 -12.08
N LYS A 133 10.47 2.61 -10.92
CA LYS A 133 11.24 1.68 -10.10
C LYS A 133 10.44 1.24 -8.88
N SER A 134 10.40 -0.07 -8.68
CA SER A 134 9.98 -0.67 -7.43
C SER A 134 11.10 -0.52 -6.40
N CYS A 135 10.79 0.08 -5.25
CA CYS A 135 11.79 0.47 -4.25
C CYS A 135 11.85 -0.52 -3.09
N LEU A 136 13.07 -0.93 -2.75
CA LEU A 136 13.32 -1.73 -1.55
C LEU A 136 12.99 -0.90 -0.30
N HIS A 137 12.11 -1.42 0.54
CA HIS A 137 11.66 -0.74 1.75
C HIS A 137 11.50 -1.73 2.92
N ARG A 138 11.45 -1.21 4.14
CA ARG A 138 11.26 -1.99 5.38
C ARG A 138 10.49 -1.20 6.43
N ALA A 139 9.99 -1.89 7.45
CA ALA A 139 9.43 -1.24 8.64
C ALA A 139 10.27 -1.59 9.87
N VAL A 140 10.87 -0.58 10.50
CA VAL A 140 11.54 -0.72 11.80
C VAL A 140 10.54 -0.59 12.94
N VAL A 141 10.89 -1.13 14.11
CA VAL A 141 10.09 -1.05 15.34
C VAL A 141 10.78 -0.16 16.37
N ASN A 142 10.05 0.21 17.42
CA ASN A 142 10.58 0.99 18.54
C ASN A 142 10.15 0.34 19.87
N SER A 143 10.71 0.78 20.99
CA SER A 143 10.47 0.20 22.32
C SER A 143 9.37 0.89 23.13
N GLN A 144 8.76 1.96 22.61
CA GLN A 144 7.92 2.86 23.40
C GLN A 144 6.44 2.81 23.00
N THR A 145 6.15 2.94 21.71
CA THR A 145 4.80 3.20 21.20
C THR A 145 4.47 2.24 20.07
N PRO A 146 3.32 1.54 20.12
CA PRO A 146 2.89 0.70 19.01
C PRO A 146 2.69 1.55 17.75
N ARG A 147 3.17 1.05 16.61
CA ARG A 147 2.93 1.65 15.28
C ARG A 147 1.80 0.93 14.57
N LYS A 148 0.94 1.68 13.87
CA LYS A 148 -0.13 1.18 13.00
C LYS A 148 0.00 1.75 11.60
N SER A 149 -0.35 0.93 10.61
CA SER A 149 -0.48 1.40 9.22
C SER A 149 -1.48 0.56 8.44
N LEU A 150 -2.14 1.16 7.46
CA LEU A 150 -3.00 0.49 6.49
C LEU A 150 -2.34 0.61 5.13
N ALA A 151 -2.03 -0.52 4.49
CA ALA A 151 -1.51 -0.58 3.14
C ALA A 151 -2.60 -1.07 2.19
N PHE A 152 -2.92 -0.29 1.17
CA PHE A 152 -3.75 -0.72 0.04
C PHE A 152 -2.82 -1.06 -1.13
N PHE A 153 -2.90 -2.29 -1.62
CA PHE A 153 -2.10 -2.80 -2.72
C PHE A 153 -2.97 -2.93 -3.97
N LEU A 154 -2.69 -2.08 -4.97
CA LEU A 154 -3.33 -2.16 -6.27
C LEU A 154 -2.81 -3.36 -7.05
N CYS A 155 -3.70 -4.29 -7.36
CA CYS A 155 -3.46 -5.42 -8.25
C CYS A 155 -4.35 -5.30 -9.48
N PRO A 156 -3.91 -5.71 -10.69
CA PRO A 156 -4.86 -5.89 -11.77
C PRO A 156 -5.80 -7.06 -11.45
N LYS A 157 -6.85 -7.25 -12.25
CA LYS A 157 -7.63 -8.49 -12.16
C LYS A 157 -6.77 -9.71 -12.43
N ASN A 158 -7.11 -10.83 -11.80
CA ASN A 158 -6.37 -12.09 -11.96
C ASN A 158 -6.29 -12.63 -13.40
N ASP A 159 -7.18 -12.19 -14.30
CA ASP A 159 -7.19 -12.57 -15.72
C ASP A 159 -6.34 -11.64 -16.61
N LYS A 160 -5.77 -10.57 -16.07
CA LYS A 160 -4.92 -9.64 -16.81
C LYS A 160 -3.49 -10.18 -16.92
N MET A 161 -2.97 -10.09 -18.14
CA MET A 161 -1.58 -10.38 -18.44
C MET A 161 -0.74 -9.13 -18.19
N VAL A 162 0.37 -9.31 -17.47
CA VAL A 162 1.40 -8.31 -17.17
C VAL A 162 2.61 -8.54 -18.08
#